data_AF-A0A9N9H5V8-F1
#
_entry.id   AF-A0A9N9H5V8-F1
#
_cell.length_a   1.000
_cell.length_b   1.000
_cell.length_c   1.000
_cell.angle_alpha   90.00
_cell.angle_beta   90.00
_cell.angle_gamma   90.00
#
_symmetry.space_group_name_H-M   'P 1'
#
loop_
_entity.id
_entity.type
_entity.pdbx_description
1 polymer ?
#
loop_
_entity_poly.entity_id
_entity_poly.type
_entity_poly.pdbx_seq_one_letter_code
_entity_poly.pdbx_strand_id
1 'polypeptide(L)'
;RGAAFLKEKDDELFFAITRSLRAQPNFLPSRADLLRFLRQRPDEKIPIPLANYEQSFTGQCSPDFLDEFFVKSDTYCARFWSAYLNQIAEPPAYATTEDSFHSFWDSLIVLPIRLGCPELQWNRNSSNHTSTKNLRPDVSCLVKYACLARGEEKGPGNTADPAAELTDKLQWMYVMKHYDSSEVVKNLWNLYQQMEGQVPFIDHVISVQSHKLLFEPKGQKCMPSSIKELIEALVCVLSALKALHSMYLMHRDVQWENVMKHTDCQEWFLINFDDACQSPSATAYTKMTVHNHAPEMQLGSHDKSVDMWSVGYLITSIRSRDSELDKYARILMHDNPQGRPTAEEALQWLSSYTS
;
A
#
# COMPACT_ATOMS: atom_id res chain seq x y z
N ARG A 1 1.14 28.81 -42.68
CA ARG A 1 2.27 27.83 -42.61
C ARG A 1 3.15 28.08 -41.37
N GLY A 2 3.57 29.32 -41.06
CA GLY A 2 4.39 29.61 -39.87
C GLY A 2 3.76 29.25 -38.51
N ALA A 3 2.48 29.59 -38.26
CA ALA A 3 1.83 29.27 -36.98
C ALA A 3 1.64 27.76 -36.71
N ALA A 4 1.37 26.97 -37.76
CA ALA A 4 1.26 25.52 -37.65
C ALA A 4 2.62 24.87 -37.35
N PHE A 5 3.67 25.33 -38.02
CA PHE A 5 5.06 24.88 -37.79
C PHE A 5 5.56 25.21 -36.37
N LEU A 6 5.26 26.42 -35.87
CA LEU A 6 5.59 26.81 -34.49
C LEU A 6 4.86 25.95 -33.46
N LYS A 7 3.58 25.63 -33.70
CA LYS A 7 2.79 24.76 -32.84
C LYS A 7 3.33 23.32 -32.82
N GLU A 8 3.70 22.78 -33.98
CA GLU A 8 4.28 21.45 -34.11
C GLU A 8 5.60 21.33 -33.33
N LYS A 9 6.48 22.33 -33.46
CA LYS A 9 7.72 22.42 -32.66
C LYS A 9 7.47 22.52 -31.16
N ASP A 10 6.45 23.28 -30.73
CA ASP A 10 6.08 23.41 -29.32
C ASP A 10 5.53 22.09 -28.75
N ASP A 11 4.73 21.36 -29.53
CA ASP A 11 4.21 20.04 -29.17
C ASP A 11 5.35 19.00 -29.06
N GLU A 12 6.31 19.00 -29.99
CA GLU A 12 7.50 18.14 -29.89
C GLU A 12 8.30 18.39 -28.60
N LEU A 13 8.55 19.66 -28.27
CA LEU A 13 9.22 20.05 -27.04
C LEU A 13 8.41 19.65 -25.81
N PHE A 14 7.09 19.83 -25.84
CA PHE A 14 6.19 19.41 -24.76
C PHE A 14 6.32 17.90 -24.50
N PHE A 15 6.26 17.07 -25.55
CA PHE A 15 6.39 15.62 -25.40
C PHE A 15 7.79 15.19 -24.95
N ALA A 16 8.85 15.89 -25.38
CA ALA A 16 10.21 15.61 -24.93
C ALA A 16 10.37 15.89 -23.43
N ILE A 17 9.97 17.08 -22.97
CA ILE A 17 10.05 17.49 -21.55
C ILE A 17 9.22 16.55 -20.68
N THR A 18 7.96 16.30 -21.07
CA THR A 18 7.08 15.42 -20.29
C THR A 18 7.56 13.98 -20.25
N ARG A 19 8.18 13.46 -21.31
CA ARG A 19 8.78 12.12 -21.30
C ARG A 19 9.97 12.04 -20.33
N SER A 20 10.82 13.06 -20.33
CA SER A 20 11.97 13.15 -19.43
C SER A 20 11.51 13.15 -17.96
N LEU A 21 10.53 14.00 -17.63
CA LEU A 21 9.96 14.09 -16.28
C LEU A 21 9.14 12.86 -15.85
N ARG A 22 8.70 12.02 -16.80
CA ARG A 22 7.98 10.75 -16.55
C ARG A 22 8.89 9.53 -16.49
N ALA A 23 10.20 9.70 -16.61
CA ALA A 23 11.13 8.57 -16.56
C ALA A 23 10.93 7.80 -15.24
N GLN A 24 10.65 6.50 -15.34
CA GLN A 24 10.45 5.68 -14.15
C GLN A 24 11.78 5.52 -13.41
N PRO A 25 11.79 5.66 -12.07
CA PRO A 25 13.01 5.40 -11.31
C PRO A 25 13.36 3.91 -11.38
N ASN A 26 14.66 3.61 -11.39
CA ASN A 26 15.16 2.23 -11.40
C ASN A 26 14.68 1.41 -10.19
N PHE A 27 14.41 2.08 -9.08
CA PHE A 27 13.87 1.52 -7.85
C PHE A 27 12.91 2.52 -7.21
N LEU A 28 11.86 2.00 -6.54
CA LEU A 28 11.02 2.83 -5.69
C LEU A 28 11.83 3.27 -4.46
N PRO A 29 11.84 4.56 -4.10
CA PRO A 29 12.54 5.03 -2.91
C PRO A 29 11.90 4.42 -1.65
N SER A 30 12.73 4.11 -0.65
CA SER A 30 12.22 3.74 0.68
C SER A 30 11.45 4.92 1.28
N ARG A 31 10.57 4.69 2.27
CA ARG A 31 9.90 5.80 2.98
C ARG A 31 10.91 6.77 3.60
N ALA A 32 12.01 6.25 4.16
CA ALA A 32 13.06 7.08 4.75
C ALA A 32 13.79 7.94 3.70
N ASP A 33 13.91 7.43 2.48
CA ASP A 33 14.58 8.12 1.38
C ASP A 33 13.61 8.98 0.53
N LEU A 34 12.30 8.89 0.76
CA LEU A 34 11.30 9.55 -0.09
C LEU A 34 11.45 11.07 -0.07
N LEU A 35 11.70 11.67 1.09
CA LEU A 35 11.94 13.12 1.18
C LEU A 35 13.21 13.53 0.41
N ARG A 36 14.27 12.72 0.52
CA ARG A 36 15.50 12.93 -0.24
C ARG A 36 15.23 12.80 -1.74
N PHE A 37 14.41 11.83 -2.14
CA PHE A 37 14.02 11.59 -3.52
C PHE A 37 13.21 12.75 -4.10
N LEU A 38 12.19 13.25 -3.39
CA LEU A 38 11.38 14.40 -3.82
C LEU A 38 12.20 15.69 -3.95
N ARG A 39 13.30 15.80 -3.21
CA ARG A 39 14.24 16.93 -3.28
C ARG A 39 15.32 16.76 -4.35
N GLN A 40 15.30 15.65 -5.10
CA GLN A 40 16.21 15.47 -6.24
C GLN A 40 15.86 16.46 -7.35
N ARG A 41 16.90 16.95 -8.01
CA ARG A 41 16.77 17.86 -9.15
C ARG A 41 16.48 17.04 -10.41
N PRO A 42 15.81 17.63 -11.41
CA PRO A 42 15.70 17.01 -12.73
C PRO A 42 17.10 16.73 -13.30
N ASP A 43 17.28 15.57 -13.92
CA ASP A 43 18.54 15.24 -14.62
C ASP A 43 18.79 16.22 -15.79
N GLU A 44 17.71 16.65 -16.45
CA GLU A 44 17.71 17.64 -17.52
C GLU A 44 17.04 18.93 -17.05
N LYS A 45 17.74 20.06 -17.16
CA LYS A 45 17.19 21.38 -16.84
C LYS A 45 16.10 21.77 -17.84
N ILE A 46 15.03 22.38 -17.34
CA ILE A 46 13.88 22.78 -18.14
C ILE A 46 14.20 24.10 -18.88
N PRO A 47 14.10 24.15 -20.23
CA PRO A 47 14.33 25.39 -20.96
C PRO A 47 13.23 26.41 -20.72
N ILE A 48 13.59 27.63 -20.35
CA ILE A 48 12.67 28.77 -20.18
C ILE A 48 13.22 30.04 -20.84
N PRO A 49 12.34 30.91 -21.38
CA PRO A 49 12.79 32.14 -22.01
C PRO A 49 13.31 33.13 -20.97
N LEU A 50 14.33 33.91 -21.34
CA LEU A 50 14.98 34.87 -20.45
C LEU A 50 13.98 35.87 -19.86
N ALA A 51 13.04 36.37 -20.67
CA ALA A 51 12.01 37.31 -20.22
C ALA A 51 11.17 36.75 -19.08
N ASN A 52 10.73 35.49 -19.16
CA ASN A 52 9.94 34.87 -18.11
C ASN A 52 10.79 34.52 -16.87
N TYR A 53 12.06 34.13 -17.08
CA TYR A 53 13.00 33.92 -15.99
C TYR A 53 13.15 35.20 -15.16
N GLU A 54 13.42 36.32 -15.83
CA GLU A 54 13.65 37.61 -15.20
C GLU A 54 12.35 38.19 -14.63
N GLN A 55 11.26 38.19 -15.39
CA GLN A 55 10.03 38.85 -14.96
C GLN A 55 9.26 38.06 -13.89
N SER A 56 9.22 36.73 -13.98
CA SER A 56 8.30 35.93 -13.16
C SER A 56 8.95 35.35 -11.89
N PHE A 57 10.28 35.19 -11.84
CA PHE A 57 10.95 34.60 -10.66
C PHE A 57 11.87 35.56 -9.89
N THR A 58 12.36 36.65 -10.49
CA THR A 58 13.29 37.54 -9.77
C THR A 58 12.60 38.24 -8.61
N GLY A 59 13.26 38.25 -7.45
CA GLY A 59 12.72 38.76 -6.18
C GLY A 59 12.02 37.73 -5.30
N GLN A 60 11.63 36.57 -5.86
CA GLN A 60 11.04 35.46 -5.08
C GLN A 60 12.06 34.37 -4.71
N CYS A 61 13.00 34.07 -5.62
CA CYS A 61 14.07 33.09 -5.40
C CYS A 61 15.43 33.60 -5.91
N SER A 62 16.53 33.06 -5.37
CA SER A 62 17.87 33.43 -5.86
C SER A 62 18.15 32.82 -7.24
N PRO A 63 18.93 33.52 -8.10
CA PRO A 63 19.34 32.96 -9.39
C PRO A 63 20.05 31.62 -9.26
N ASP A 64 20.93 31.47 -8.27
CA ASP A 64 21.67 30.23 -8.02
C ASP A 64 20.74 29.03 -7.79
N PHE A 65 19.61 29.24 -7.09
CA PHE A 65 18.61 28.20 -6.86
C PHE A 65 17.86 27.84 -8.15
N LEU A 66 17.43 28.85 -8.91
CA LEU A 66 16.66 28.65 -10.16
C LEU A 66 17.51 27.99 -11.26
N ASP A 67 18.79 28.34 -11.35
CA ASP A 67 19.74 27.74 -12.29
C ASP A 67 19.95 26.24 -12.03
N GLU A 68 19.52 25.70 -10.89
CA GLU A 68 19.52 24.24 -10.63
C GLU A 68 18.43 23.51 -11.41
N PHE A 69 17.31 24.16 -11.72
CA PHE A 69 16.13 23.58 -12.38
C PHE A 69 16.00 24.01 -13.83
N PHE A 70 16.45 25.23 -14.14
CA PHE A 70 16.14 25.89 -15.39
C PHE A 70 17.38 26.21 -16.21
N VAL A 71 17.22 26.23 -17.54
CA VAL A 71 18.21 26.75 -18.48
C VAL A 71 17.56 27.84 -19.33
N LYS A 72 18.21 29.01 -19.39
CA LYS A 72 17.75 30.14 -20.20
C LYS A 72 17.92 29.78 -21.68
N SER A 73 16.85 29.83 -22.46
CA SER A 73 16.85 29.35 -23.84
C SER A 73 15.82 30.08 -24.71
N ASP A 74 16.22 30.43 -25.94
CA ASP A 74 15.30 30.92 -26.98
C ASP A 74 14.45 29.79 -27.60
N THR A 75 14.84 28.53 -27.36
CA THR A 75 14.03 27.34 -27.68
C THR A 75 13.42 26.82 -26.38
N TYR A 76 12.15 27.11 -26.16
CA TYR A 76 11.40 26.73 -24.96
C TYR A 76 10.00 26.21 -25.34
N CYS A 77 9.32 25.59 -24.38
CA CYS A 77 7.95 25.11 -24.56
C CYS A 77 6.94 26.06 -23.91
N ALA A 78 6.23 26.84 -24.73
CA ALA A 78 5.21 27.79 -24.26
C ALA A 78 4.03 27.07 -23.61
N ARG A 79 3.62 25.91 -24.16
CA ARG A 79 2.58 25.08 -23.55
C ARG A 79 2.98 24.56 -22.17
N PHE A 80 4.21 24.08 -22.00
CA PHE A 80 4.70 23.61 -20.70
C PHE A 80 4.77 24.75 -19.68
N TRP A 81 5.27 25.92 -20.11
CA TRP A 81 5.26 27.12 -19.29
C TRP A 81 3.84 27.43 -18.79
N SER A 82 2.89 27.59 -19.71
CA SER A 82 1.52 27.98 -19.38
C SER A 82 0.79 26.95 -18.52
N ALA A 83 1.07 25.66 -18.71
CA ALA A 83 0.37 24.59 -18.01
C ALA A 83 0.93 24.30 -16.60
N TYR A 84 2.23 24.46 -16.39
CA TYR A 84 2.90 24.00 -15.17
C TYR A 84 3.74 25.09 -14.48
N LEU A 85 4.62 25.78 -15.20
CA LEU A 85 5.56 26.72 -14.58
C LEU A 85 4.92 28.06 -14.20
N ASN A 86 3.96 28.54 -14.98
CA ASN A 86 3.28 29.80 -14.69
C ASN A 86 2.55 29.75 -13.34
N GLN A 87 2.01 28.60 -12.97
CA GLN A 87 1.33 28.40 -11.68
C GLN A 87 2.29 28.41 -10.49
N ILE A 88 3.58 28.20 -10.72
CA ILE A 88 4.63 28.29 -9.70
C ILE A 88 5.11 29.73 -9.58
N ALA A 89 5.34 30.38 -10.73
CA ALA A 89 5.87 31.74 -10.78
C ALA A 89 4.82 32.79 -10.37
N GLU A 90 3.57 32.57 -10.76
CA GLU A 90 2.41 33.41 -10.46
C GLU A 90 1.28 32.53 -9.89
N PRO A 91 1.40 32.10 -8.63
CA PRO A 91 0.42 31.19 -8.03
C PRO A 91 -0.97 31.82 -7.91
N PRO A 92 -2.05 31.02 -7.95
CA PRO A 92 -3.41 31.51 -7.77
C PRO A 92 -3.57 32.31 -6.48
N ALA A 93 -4.33 33.40 -6.55
CA ALA A 93 -4.67 34.19 -5.37
C ALA A 93 -5.47 33.36 -4.37
N TYR A 94 -5.13 33.51 -3.09
CA TYR A 94 -5.82 32.90 -1.95
C TYR A 94 -6.21 33.99 -0.95
N ALA A 95 -7.18 33.69 -0.09
CA ALA A 95 -7.71 34.60 0.92
C ALA A 95 -7.34 34.09 2.33
N THR A 96 -8.16 34.42 3.34
CA THR A 96 -7.88 34.09 4.74
C THR A 96 -8.45 32.75 5.20
N THR A 97 -9.28 32.09 4.40
CA THR A 97 -9.89 30.80 4.74
C THR A 97 -9.09 29.65 4.17
N GLU A 98 -9.10 28.49 4.84
CA GLU A 98 -8.48 27.25 4.37
C GLU A 98 -8.96 26.87 2.96
N ASP A 99 -10.28 26.90 2.72
CA ASP A 99 -10.89 26.62 1.40
C ASP A 99 -10.35 27.50 0.26
N SER A 100 -9.88 28.72 0.57
CA SER A 100 -9.34 29.62 -0.46
C SER A 100 -7.97 29.17 -0.99
N PHE A 101 -7.31 28.23 -0.31
CA PHE A 101 -6.02 27.65 -0.72
C PHE A 101 -6.18 26.45 -1.66
N HIS A 102 -7.39 25.94 -1.90
CA HIS A 102 -7.60 24.77 -2.75
C HIS A 102 -6.94 24.93 -4.13
N SER A 103 -7.22 26.03 -4.82
CA SER A 103 -6.67 26.31 -6.16
C SER A 103 -5.14 26.42 -6.15
N PHE A 104 -4.58 27.00 -5.08
CA PHE A 104 -3.14 27.14 -4.89
C PHE A 104 -2.46 25.77 -4.76
N TRP A 105 -2.96 24.91 -3.87
CA TRP A 105 -2.38 23.58 -3.66
C TRP A 105 -2.66 22.61 -4.82
N ASP A 106 -3.82 22.71 -5.49
CA ASP A 106 -4.10 21.94 -6.71
C ASP A 106 -3.05 22.24 -7.79
N SER A 107 -2.73 23.52 -7.96
CA SER A 107 -1.73 23.98 -8.92
C SER A 107 -0.31 23.50 -8.59
N LEU A 108 0.08 23.50 -7.32
CA LEU A 108 1.45 23.18 -6.90
C LEU A 108 1.72 21.71 -6.59
N ILE A 109 0.69 20.93 -6.23
CA ILE A 109 0.84 19.52 -5.83
C ILE A 109 0.14 18.60 -6.83
N VAL A 110 -1.15 18.81 -7.06
CA VAL A 110 -1.96 17.87 -7.86
C VAL A 110 -1.55 17.91 -9.34
N LEU A 111 -1.36 19.10 -9.93
CA LEU A 111 -0.96 19.23 -11.33
C LEU A 111 0.41 18.57 -11.62
N PRO A 112 1.46 18.78 -10.82
CA PRO A 112 2.72 18.04 -10.98
C PRO A 112 2.58 16.52 -10.83
N ILE A 113 1.78 16.02 -9.87
CA ILE A 113 1.57 14.55 -9.74
C ILE A 113 0.87 14.01 -11.00
N ARG A 114 -0.11 14.73 -11.54
CA ARG A 114 -0.80 14.35 -12.80
C ARG A 114 0.14 14.37 -14.01
N LEU A 115 1.19 15.19 -13.98
CA LEU A 115 2.21 15.15 -15.03
C LEU A 115 2.89 13.78 -15.05
N GLY A 116 3.27 13.24 -13.90
CA GLY A 116 3.88 11.92 -13.75
C GLY A 116 2.89 10.75 -13.91
N CYS A 117 1.63 10.95 -13.51
CA CYS A 117 0.56 9.94 -13.52
C CYS A 117 -0.71 10.50 -14.18
N PRO A 118 -0.83 10.45 -15.52
CA PRO A 118 -1.97 11.04 -16.25
C PRO A 118 -3.33 10.44 -15.89
N GLU A 119 -3.36 9.17 -15.50
CA GLU A 119 -4.53 8.41 -15.06
C GLU A 119 -4.99 8.76 -13.64
N LEU A 120 -4.28 9.64 -12.94
CA LEU A 120 -4.62 10.08 -11.60
C LEU A 120 -5.98 10.79 -11.58
N GLN A 121 -6.88 10.23 -10.80
CA GLN A 121 -8.10 10.88 -10.33
C GLN A 121 -7.81 11.54 -8.99
N TRP A 122 -8.48 12.64 -8.68
CA TRP A 122 -8.28 13.29 -7.40
C TRP A 122 -9.61 13.84 -6.90
N ASN A 123 -9.80 13.85 -5.58
CA ASN A 123 -11.02 14.32 -4.95
C ASN A 123 -10.68 15.39 -3.91
N ARG A 124 -11.55 16.40 -3.82
CA ARG A 124 -11.62 17.32 -2.69
C ARG A 124 -12.58 16.80 -1.64
N ASN A 125 -12.16 16.90 -0.38
CA ASN A 125 -13.00 16.60 0.77
C ASN A 125 -13.77 15.28 0.51
N SER A 126 -13.09 14.14 0.43
CA SER A 126 -13.77 12.88 0.09
C SER A 126 -13.18 11.70 0.84
N SER A 127 -14.03 10.83 1.35
CA SER A 127 -13.67 9.55 1.95
C SER A 127 -13.76 8.37 0.97
N ASN A 128 -14.15 8.61 -0.29
CA ASN A 128 -14.34 7.54 -1.28
C ASN A 128 -13.00 6.95 -1.71
N HIS A 129 -12.80 5.65 -1.46
CA HIS A 129 -11.60 4.90 -1.85
C HIS A 129 -10.29 5.46 -1.26
N THR A 130 -10.37 6.25 -0.19
CA THR A 130 -9.21 6.88 0.47
C THR A 130 -8.67 6.06 1.65
N SER A 131 -9.28 4.92 1.97
CA SER A 131 -8.96 4.08 3.14
C SER A 131 -8.84 4.90 4.45
N THR A 132 -9.66 5.96 4.61
CA THR A 132 -9.60 6.90 5.76
C THR A 132 -10.76 6.80 6.76
N LYS A 133 -11.58 5.73 6.79
CA LYS A 133 -12.85 5.74 7.56
C LYS A 133 -13.73 6.96 7.20
N ASN A 134 -14.43 7.55 8.19
CA ASN A 134 -15.17 8.82 8.15
C ASN A 134 -14.27 10.08 8.10
N LEU A 135 -12.94 9.94 8.07
CA LEU A 135 -12.06 11.09 7.89
C LEU A 135 -12.06 11.47 6.41
N ARG A 136 -12.26 12.75 6.16
CA ARG A 136 -12.48 13.34 4.85
C ARG A 136 -11.22 14.15 4.51
N PRO A 137 -10.16 13.52 3.95
CA PRO A 137 -8.97 14.27 3.59
C PRO A 137 -9.32 15.39 2.61
N ASP A 138 -8.67 16.54 2.79
CA ASP A 138 -8.91 17.73 1.96
C ASP A 138 -8.54 17.46 0.50
N VAL A 139 -7.49 16.66 0.30
CA VAL A 139 -7.09 16.13 -1.00
C VAL A 139 -6.78 14.63 -0.92
N SER A 140 -7.28 13.90 -1.90
CA SER A 140 -6.89 12.51 -2.15
C SER A 140 -6.59 12.30 -3.63
N CYS A 141 -5.54 11.55 -3.91
CA CYS A 141 -5.06 11.24 -5.25
C CYS A 141 -5.13 9.73 -5.46
N LEU A 142 -5.87 9.30 -6.48
CA LEU A 142 -6.21 7.90 -6.75
C LEU A 142 -5.80 7.48 -8.15
N VAL A 143 -5.37 6.24 -8.29
CA VAL A 143 -5.26 5.56 -9.59
C VAL A 143 -6.18 4.36 -9.57
N LYS A 144 -7.20 4.35 -10.43
CA LYS A 144 -8.31 3.39 -10.36
C LYS A 144 -8.98 3.43 -8.98
N TYR A 145 -8.74 2.44 -8.13
CA TYR A 145 -9.29 2.33 -6.78
C TYR A 145 -8.22 2.49 -5.69
N ALA A 146 -6.96 2.76 -6.09
CA ALA A 146 -5.81 2.85 -5.21
C ALA A 146 -5.53 4.30 -4.81
N CYS A 147 -5.63 4.65 -3.52
CA CYS A 147 -5.24 5.97 -3.03
C CYS A 147 -3.71 6.07 -2.86
N LEU A 148 -3.06 6.81 -3.74
CA LEU A 148 -1.59 6.95 -3.79
C LEU A 148 -1.07 8.06 -2.88
N ALA A 149 -1.85 9.12 -2.66
CA ALA A 149 -1.49 10.22 -1.79
C ALA A 149 -2.72 10.86 -1.15
N ARG A 150 -2.54 11.41 0.05
CA ARG A 150 -3.54 12.15 0.82
C ARG A 150 -2.88 13.38 1.42
N GLY A 151 -3.64 14.45 1.61
CA GLY A 151 -3.17 15.67 2.22
C GLY A 151 -4.28 16.34 3.02
N GLU A 152 -3.87 17.02 4.08
CA GLU A 152 -4.68 17.97 4.83
C GLU A 152 -4.09 19.33 4.51
N GLU A 153 -4.88 20.23 3.95
CA GLU A 153 -4.42 21.57 3.69
C GLU A 153 -4.30 22.34 4.98
N LYS A 154 -3.44 23.34 4.99
CA LYS A 154 -3.23 24.17 6.15
C LYS A 154 -3.17 25.61 5.68
N GLY A 155 -3.79 26.49 6.45
CA GLY A 155 -3.69 27.92 6.23
C GLY A 155 -2.26 28.45 6.43
N PRO A 156 -2.01 29.72 6.09
CA PRO A 156 -0.67 30.30 5.96
C PRO A 156 0.05 30.51 7.30
N GLY A 157 -0.64 30.28 8.43
CA GLY A 157 -0.04 30.27 9.76
C GLY A 157 0.74 29.00 10.09
N ASN A 158 0.65 27.96 9.24
CA ASN A 158 1.45 26.76 9.39
C ASN A 158 2.86 26.98 8.81
N THR A 159 3.88 26.65 9.60
CA THR A 159 5.31 26.76 9.23
C THR A 159 5.96 25.41 8.98
N ALA A 160 5.19 24.32 8.99
CA ALA A 160 5.68 22.98 8.64
C ALA A 160 6.18 22.94 7.19
N ASP A 161 7.22 22.15 6.93
CA ASP A 161 7.72 21.89 5.58
C ASP A 161 6.72 21.01 4.81
N PRO A 162 6.07 21.51 3.75
CA PRO A 162 5.06 20.75 3.01
C PRO A 162 5.61 19.47 2.39
N ALA A 163 6.89 19.45 1.98
CA ALA A 163 7.52 18.25 1.43
C ALA A 163 7.73 17.19 2.52
N ALA A 164 8.17 17.60 3.71
CA ALA A 164 8.31 16.71 4.85
C ALA A 164 6.93 16.15 5.26
N GLU A 165 5.92 17.01 5.37
CA GLU A 165 4.56 16.64 5.73
C GLU A 165 3.94 15.66 4.72
N LEU A 166 4.12 15.89 3.42
CA LEU A 166 3.68 14.99 2.35
C LEU A 166 4.30 13.59 2.53
N THR A 167 5.58 13.51 2.90
CA THR A 167 6.27 12.22 3.09
C THR A 167 5.95 11.55 4.42
N ASP A 168 5.78 12.31 5.49
CA ASP A 168 5.48 11.79 6.83
C ASP A 168 4.06 11.25 6.92
N LYS A 169 3.12 11.87 6.22
CA LYS A 169 1.73 11.42 6.14
C LYS A 169 1.49 10.36 5.08
N LEU A 170 2.46 10.11 4.18
CA LEU A 170 2.33 9.06 3.17
C LEU A 170 2.41 7.67 3.84
N GLN A 171 1.28 6.96 3.80
CA GLN A 171 1.20 5.57 4.20
C GLN A 171 1.19 4.70 2.94
N TRP A 172 2.23 3.90 2.77
CA TRP A 172 2.23 2.83 1.78
C TRP A 172 1.09 1.88 2.09
N MET A 173 0.10 1.76 1.21
CA MET A 173 -1.03 0.83 1.42
C MET A 173 -0.77 -0.56 0.82
N TYR A 174 0.41 -0.76 0.23
CA TYR A 174 0.76 -1.95 -0.53
C TYR A 174 2.03 -2.62 0.00
N VAL A 175 2.12 -3.94 -0.22
CA VAL A 175 3.31 -4.75 0.07
C VAL A 175 3.80 -5.36 -1.23
N MET A 176 5.06 -5.09 -1.61
CA MET A 176 5.68 -5.73 -2.77
C MET A 176 6.56 -6.89 -2.30
N LYS A 177 6.29 -8.10 -2.79
CA LYS A 177 7.15 -9.27 -2.58
C LYS A 177 7.89 -9.63 -3.86
N HIS A 178 9.14 -10.04 -3.69
CA HIS A 178 10.01 -10.53 -4.75
C HIS A 178 10.12 -12.05 -4.65
N TYR A 179 10.11 -12.72 -5.79
CA TYR A 179 10.17 -14.17 -5.88
C TYR A 179 11.29 -14.61 -6.82
N ASP A 180 11.91 -15.75 -6.52
CA ASP A 180 13.06 -16.28 -7.28
C ASP A 180 12.71 -16.70 -8.71
N SER A 181 11.42 -16.93 -8.99
CA SER A 181 10.96 -17.45 -10.27
C SER A 181 9.58 -16.91 -10.65
N SER A 182 9.42 -16.59 -11.93
CA SER A 182 8.13 -16.24 -12.52
C SER A 182 7.07 -17.35 -12.41
N GLU A 183 7.49 -18.60 -12.25
CA GLU A 183 6.55 -19.72 -12.09
C GLU A 183 5.88 -19.70 -10.72
N VAL A 184 6.64 -19.35 -9.68
CA VAL A 184 6.10 -19.15 -8.32
C VAL A 184 5.07 -18.01 -8.33
N VAL A 185 5.40 -16.91 -9.00
CA VAL A 185 4.50 -15.76 -9.16
C VAL A 185 3.18 -16.17 -9.82
N LYS A 186 3.23 -16.94 -10.92
CA LYS A 186 2.02 -17.41 -11.62
C LYS A 186 1.18 -18.33 -10.74
N ASN A 187 1.81 -19.27 -10.05
CA ASN A 187 1.10 -20.21 -9.18
C ASN A 187 0.39 -19.50 -8.03
N LEU A 188 1.06 -18.54 -7.38
CA LEU A 188 0.46 -17.73 -6.33
C LEU A 188 -0.66 -16.85 -6.88
N TRP A 189 -0.46 -16.18 -8.01
CA TRP A 189 -1.52 -15.40 -8.62
C TRP A 189 -2.77 -16.26 -8.90
N ASN A 190 -2.62 -17.46 -9.46
CA ASN A 190 -3.74 -18.38 -9.68
C ASN A 190 -4.43 -18.81 -8.38
N LEU A 191 -3.69 -18.99 -7.30
CA LEU A 191 -4.25 -19.30 -5.99
C LEU A 191 -5.07 -18.13 -5.45
N TYR A 192 -4.53 -16.91 -5.48
CA TYR A 192 -5.24 -15.71 -5.03
C TYR A 192 -6.51 -15.43 -5.86
N GLN A 193 -6.48 -15.68 -7.17
CA GLN A 193 -7.66 -15.58 -8.03
C GLN A 193 -8.76 -16.58 -7.64
N GLN A 194 -8.39 -17.78 -7.18
CA GLN A 194 -9.39 -18.74 -6.68
C GLN A 194 -10.03 -18.23 -5.39
N MET A 195 -9.25 -17.64 -4.47
CA MET A 195 -9.75 -17.17 -3.18
C MET A 195 -10.53 -15.85 -3.26
N GLU A 196 -10.39 -15.10 -4.36
CA GLU A 196 -10.97 -13.78 -4.54
C GLU A 196 -12.51 -13.81 -4.38
N GLY A 197 -13.02 -12.95 -3.48
CA GLY A 197 -14.45 -12.87 -3.15
C GLY A 197 -15.01 -14.03 -2.31
N GLN A 198 -14.23 -15.08 -2.05
CA GLN A 198 -14.66 -16.26 -1.29
C GLN A 198 -14.04 -16.34 0.10
N VAL A 199 -12.76 -15.98 0.23
CA VAL A 199 -12.04 -16.03 1.51
C VAL A 199 -11.96 -14.63 2.11
N PRO A 200 -12.59 -14.36 3.27
CA PRO A 200 -12.54 -13.06 3.94
C PRO A 200 -11.26 -12.91 4.76
N PHE A 201 -10.95 -11.68 5.18
CA PHE A 201 -9.84 -11.37 6.09
C PHE A 201 -8.47 -11.89 5.61
N ILE A 202 -8.18 -11.69 4.33
CA ILE A 202 -6.87 -11.98 3.73
C ILE A 202 -6.32 -10.78 2.97
N ASP A 203 -5.05 -10.82 2.57
CA ASP A 203 -4.54 -9.91 1.55
C ASP A 203 -4.99 -10.32 0.12
N HIS A 204 -4.79 -9.42 -0.83
CA HIS A 204 -5.20 -9.55 -2.22
C HIS A 204 -4.06 -9.10 -3.14
N VAL A 205 -3.86 -9.83 -4.24
CA VAL A 205 -2.89 -9.45 -5.28
C VAL A 205 -3.53 -8.42 -6.21
N ILE A 206 -2.93 -7.24 -6.32
CA ILE A 206 -3.40 -6.15 -7.18
C ILE A 206 -2.56 -5.94 -8.45
N SER A 207 -1.34 -6.46 -8.46
CA SER A 207 -0.45 -6.36 -9.62
C SER A 207 0.51 -7.53 -9.68
N VAL A 208 0.76 -8.00 -10.91
CA VAL A 208 1.65 -9.11 -11.22
C VAL A 208 2.72 -8.62 -12.18
N GLN A 209 3.98 -8.88 -11.84
CA GLN A 209 5.15 -8.66 -12.70
C GLN A 209 5.97 -9.94 -12.77
N SER A 210 6.95 -10.01 -13.68
CA SER A 210 7.69 -11.26 -13.94
C SER A 210 8.26 -11.95 -12.70
N HIS A 211 8.70 -11.22 -11.67
CA HIS A 211 9.29 -11.78 -10.44
C HIS A 211 8.74 -11.10 -9.17
N LYS A 212 7.59 -10.42 -9.28
CA LYS A 212 7.05 -9.62 -8.17
C LYS A 212 5.53 -9.70 -8.13
N LEU A 213 4.99 -9.72 -6.91
CA LEU A 213 3.57 -9.52 -6.64
C LEU A 213 3.40 -8.30 -5.73
N LEU A 214 2.37 -7.51 -6.01
CA LEU A 214 1.94 -6.39 -5.18
C LEU A 214 0.64 -6.76 -4.48
N PHE A 215 0.64 -6.63 -3.15
CA PHE A 215 -0.47 -7.01 -2.28
C PHE A 215 -1.11 -5.81 -1.60
N GLU A 216 -2.40 -5.91 -1.29
CA GLU A 216 -3.15 -5.02 -0.42
C GLU A 216 -4.09 -5.81 0.51
N PRO A 217 -4.48 -5.29 1.68
CA PRO A 217 -3.97 -4.07 2.30
C PRO A 217 -2.60 -4.30 2.97
N LYS A 218 -1.83 -3.22 3.18
CA LYS A 218 -0.68 -3.26 4.09
C LYS A 218 -1.14 -3.19 5.53
N GLY A 219 -0.78 -4.19 6.32
CA GLY A 219 -1.08 -4.23 7.75
C GLY A 219 0.13 -3.91 8.64
N GLN A 220 -0.14 -3.80 9.92
CA GLN A 220 0.86 -3.65 10.97
C GLN A 220 1.17 -4.99 11.62
N LYS A 221 2.46 -5.33 11.70
CA LYS A 221 2.93 -6.43 12.54
C LYS A 221 2.78 -6.04 14.01
N CYS A 222 1.90 -6.70 14.72
CA CYS A 222 1.78 -6.57 16.17
C CYS A 222 1.22 -7.84 16.79
N MET A 223 1.64 -8.13 18.02
CA MET A 223 1.01 -9.17 18.84
C MET A 223 -0.22 -8.58 19.53
N PRO A 224 -1.31 -9.35 19.71
CA PRO A 224 -2.40 -8.95 20.58
C PRO A 224 -1.91 -8.64 22.00
N SER A 225 -2.33 -7.49 22.52
CA SER A 225 -1.92 -6.98 23.84
C SER A 225 -2.93 -7.30 24.96
N SER A 226 -4.09 -7.83 24.61
CA SER A 226 -5.17 -8.18 25.53
C SER A 226 -5.93 -9.42 25.06
N ILE A 227 -6.67 -10.06 25.96
CA ILE A 227 -7.58 -11.18 25.63
C ILE A 227 -8.59 -10.75 24.56
N LYS A 228 -9.12 -9.52 24.67
CA LYS A 228 -10.05 -8.96 23.68
C LYS A 228 -9.43 -8.92 22.29
N GLU A 229 -8.23 -8.33 22.15
CA GLU A 229 -7.54 -8.27 20.85
C GLU A 229 -7.18 -9.66 20.32
N LEU A 230 -6.83 -10.59 21.21
CA LEU A 230 -6.57 -11.98 20.83
C LEU A 230 -7.81 -12.60 20.21
N ILE A 231 -8.96 -12.46 20.86
CA ILE A 231 -10.22 -12.99 20.33
C ILE A 231 -10.58 -12.33 19.00
N GLU A 232 -10.46 -11.01 18.89
CA GLU A 232 -10.70 -10.27 17.62
C GLU A 232 -9.81 -10.82 16.49
N ALA A 233 -8.53 -11.05 16.75
CA ALA A 233 -7.62 -11.64 15.77
C ALA A 233 -8.02 -13.08 15.39
N LEU A 234 -8.35 -13.91 16.39
CA LEU A 234 -8.75 -15.31 16.16
C LEU A 234 -10.05 -15.41 15.37
N VAL A 235 -11.01 -14.53 15.59
CA VAL A 235 -12.26 -14.48 14.81
C VAL A 235 -11.97 -14.23 13.33
N CYS A 236 -11.08 -13.27 13.01
CA CYS A 236 -10.68 -13.00 11.64
C CYS A 236 -9.94 -14.19 11.01
N VAL A 237 -8.94 -14.74 11.71
CA VAL A 237 -8.14 -15.88 11.23
C VAL A 237 -9.02 -17.12 10.99
N LEU A 238 -9.88 -17.47 11.95
CA LEU A 238 -10.75 -18.64 11.81
C LEU A 238 -11.84 -18.43 10.74
N SER A 239 -12.30 -17.20 10.53
CA SER A 239 -13.23 -16.89 9.43
C SER A 239 -12.57 -17.08 8.07
N ALA A 240 -11.31 -16.64 7.91
CA ALA A 240 -10.51 -16.91 6.72
C ALA A 240 -10.30 -18.41 6.51
N LEU A 241 -9.86 -19.13 7.56
CA LEU A 241 -9.61 -20.56 7.49
C LEU A 241 -10.88 -21.36 7.20
N LYS A 242 -12.03 -21.00 7.77
CA LYS A 242 -13.33 -21.64 7.46
C LYS A 242 -13.62 -21.58 5.96
N ALA A 243 -13.47 -20.41 5.35
CA ALA A 243 -13.70 -20.25 3.92
C ALA A 243 -12.65 -21.01 3.09
N LEU A 244 -11.37 -20.87 3.43
CA LEU A 244 -10.26 -21.55 2.77
C LEU A 244 -10.43 -23.08 2.79
N HIS A 245 -10.78 -23.63 3.95
CA HIS A 245 -10.99 -25.06 4.17
C HIS A 245 -12.20 -25.62 3.41
N SER A 246 -13.23 -24.80 3.16
CA SER A 246 -14.38 -25.20 2.34
C SER A 246 -14.03 -25.34 0.87
N MET A 247 -12.95 -24.68 0.43
CA MET A 247 -12.37 -24.80 -0.91
C MET A 247 -11.31 -25.91 -1.01
N TYR A 248 -11.17 -26.78 0.01
CA TYR A 248 -10.13 -27.81 0.10
C TYR A 248 -8.70 -27.25 0.06
N LEU A 249 -8.51 -26.01 0.51
CA LEU A 249 -7.20 -25.40 0.66
C LEU A 249 -6.78 -25.37 2.15
N MET A 250 -5.49 -25.36 2.40
CA MET A 250 -4.90 -25.12 3.72
C MET A 250 -3.73 -24.13 3.62
N HIS A 251 -3.53 -23.33 4.66
CA HIS A 251 -2.53 -22.25 4.68
C HIS A 251 -1.12 -22.78 4.97
N ARG A 252 -1.00 -23.75 5.88
CA ARG A 252 0.24 -24.40 6.36
C ARG A 252 1.22 -23.54 7.16
N ASP A 253 1.14 -22.22 7.06
CA ASP A 253 2.05 -21.33 7.80
C ASP A 253 1.30 -20.28 8.65
N VAL A 254 0.30 -20.71 9.42
CA VAL A 254 -0.45 -19.80 10.31
C VAL A 254 0.39 -19.48 11.54
N GLN A 255 0.89 -18.26 11.64
CA GLN A 255 1.71 -17.77 12.75
C GLN A 255 1.54 -16.25 12.89
N TRP A 256 1.89 -15.68 14.04
CA TRP A 256 1.69 -14.25 14.32
C TRP A 256 2.41 -13.33 13.32
N GLU A 257 3.52 -13.78 12.73
CA GLU A 257 4.25 -13.08 11.68
C GLU A 257 3.45 -12.91 10.39
N ASN A 258 2.46 -13.79 10.18
CA ASN A 258 1.55 -13.84 9.03
C ASN A 258 0.13 -13.37 9.38
N VAL A 259 -0.12 -12.90 10.61
CA VAL A 259 -1.40 -12.30 11.02
C VAL A 259 -1.16 -10.80 11.22
N MET A 260 -1.81 -9.99 10.39
CA MET A 260 -1.62 -8.56 10.34
C MET A 260 -2.82 -7.84 10.94
N LYS A 261 -2.58 -6.75 11.68
CA LYS A 261 -3.66 -5.84 12.10
C LYS A 261 -3.86 -4.78 11.03
N HIS A 262 -5.11 -4.49 10.69
CA HIS A 262 -5.41 -3.33 9.86
C HIS A 262 -4.92 -2.05 10.54
N THR A 263 -4.33 -1.13 9.78
CA THR A 263 -3.91 0.18 10.32
C THR A 263 -5.09 1.10 10.60
N ASP A 264 -6.24 0.79 9.99
CA ASP A 264 -7.42 1.64 9.90
C ASP A 264 -8.69 1.01 10.48
N CYS A 265 -8.66 -0.20 11.03
CA CYS A 265 -9.78 -0.74 11.81
C CYS A 265 -9.26 -1.66 12.93
N GLN A 266 -10.17 -2.27 13.70
CA GLN A 266 -9.78 -3.25 14.72
C GLN A 266 -9.71 -4.67 14.17
N GLU A 267 -9.90 -4.84 12.87
CA GLU A 267 -9.87 -6.15 12.22
C GLU A 267 -8.43 -6.58 11.96
N TRP A 268 -8.28 -7.89 11.83
CA TRP A 268 -7.03 -8.55 11.51
C TRP A 268 -7.22 -9.34 10.22
N PHE A 269 -6.13 -9.71 9.58
CA PHE A 269 -6.17 -10.50 8.36
C PHE A 269 -4.95 -11.40 8.24
N LEU A 270 -5.15 -12.56 7.60
CA LEU A 270 -4.13 -13.56 7.35
C LEU A 270 -3.43 -13.25 6.02
N ILE A 271 -2.10 -13.31 6.00
CA ILE A 271 -1.30 -13.08 4.80
C ILE A 271 -0.36 -14.26 4.55
N ASN A 272 0.40 -14.19 3.46
CA ASN A 272 1.53 -15.07 3.19
C ASN A 272 1.12 -16.52 2.84
N PHE A 273 0.29 -16.65 1.83
CA PHE A 273 -0.14 -17.92 1.24
C PHE A 273 0.95 -18.60 0.38
N ASP A 274 2.22 -18.22 0.53
CA ASP A 274 3.35 -18.72 -0.26
C ASP A 274 3.51 -20.25 -0.13
N ASP A 275 3.11 -20.79 1.01
CA ASP A 275 3.11 -22.22 1.31
C ASP A 275 1.70 -22.83 1.34
N ALA A 276 0.64 -22.12 0.96
CA ALA A 276 -0.70 -22.71 0.92
C ALA A 276 -0.82 -23.77 -0.19
N CYS A 277 -1.62 -24.81 0.03
CA CYS A 277 -1.84 -25.86 -0.97
C CYS A 277 -3.19 -26.58 -0.79
N GLN A 278 -3.47 -27.50 -1.71
CA GLN A 278 -4.63 -28.39 -1.63
C GLN A 278 -4.52 -29.33 -0.42
N SER A 279 -5.66 -29.63 0.19
CA SER A 279 -5.84 -30.51 1.33
C SER A 279 -6.71 -31.71 0.92
N PRO A 280 -6.24 -32.96 1.15
CA PRO A 280 -4.99 -33.33 1.79
C PRO A 280 -3.77 -33.14 0.86
N SER A 281 -2.59 -33.01 1.46
CA SER A 281 -1.30 -32.99 0.77
C SER A 281 -0.46 -34.18 1.22
N ALA A 282 0.31 -34.75 0.28
CA ALA A 282 1.32 -35.77 0.57
C ALA A 282 2.74 -35.17 0.69
N THR A 283 2.90 -33.87 0.43
CA THR A 283 4.19 -33.21 0.37
C THR A 283 4.57 -32.66 1.73
N ALA A 284 5.63 -33.22 2.33
CA ALA A 284 6.17 -32.72 3.60
C ALA A 284 6.56 -31.24 3.51
N TYR A 285 6.40 -30.52 4.63
CA TYR A 285 6.78 -29.12 4.71
C TYR A 285 8.26 -29.00 5.10
N THR A 286 9.11 -28.57 4.16
CA THR A 286 10.59 -28.64 4.31
C THR A 286 11.25 -27.37 4.84
N LYS A 287 10.50 -26.27 5.02
CA LYS A 287 11.01 -24.95 5.42
C LYS A 287 11.00 -24.69 6.94
N MET A 288 10.89 -25.72 7.78
CA MET A 288 10.47 -25.59 9.18
C MET A 288 11.54 -25.09 10.16
N THR A 289 11.11 -24.21 11.08
CA THR A 289 11.57 -24.20 12.48
C THR A 289 10.72 -25.19 13.28
N VAL A 290 11.33 -26.21 13.88
CA VAL A 290 10.72 -27.48 14.34
C VAL A 290 9.67 -27.36 15.48
N HIS A 291 9.32 -26.16 15.95
CA HIS A 291 8.55 -26.00 17.21
C HIS A 291 7.22 -25.24 17.10
N ASN A 292 6.88 -24.71 15.92
CA ASN A 292 5.73 -23.81 15.76
C ASN A 292 4.68 -24.34 14.78
N HIS A 293 4.76 -25.62 14.40
CA HIS A 293 3.86 -26.24 13.41
C HIS A 293 3.42 -27.62 13.88
N ALA A 294 2.33 -28.10 13.28
CA ALA A 294 1.77 -29.42 13.59
C ALA A 294 2.80 -30.54 13.28
N PRO A 295 2.94 -31.54 14.17
CA PRO A 295 3.98 -32.55 14.07
C PRO A 295 3.89 -33.40 12.78
N GLU A 296 2.68 -33.67 12.30
CA GLU A 296 2.45 -34.48 11.09
C GLU A 296 2.90 -33.81 9.79
N MET A 297 3.13 -32.49 9.78
CA MET A 297 3.62 -31.78 8.58
C MET A 297 5.00 -32.27 8.11
N GLN A 298 5.78 -32.86 9.02
CA GLN A 298 7.09 -33.47 8.73
C GLN A 298 6.97 -34.89 8.14
N LEU A 299 5.85 -35.58 8.39
CA LEU A 299 5.62 -36.95 7.97
C LEU A 299 5.10 -37.06 6.53
N GLY A 300 4.77 -35.93 5.90
CA GLY A 300 4.32 -35.85 4.51
C GLY A 300 2.81 -35.73 4.39
N SER A 301 2.05 -36.74 4.80
CA SER A 301 0.58 -36.72 4.66
C SER A 301 -0.09 -35.89 5.75
N HIS A 302 -0.77 -34.82 5.35
CA HIS A 302 -1.51 -33.95 6.26
C HIS A 302 -2.67 -33.23 5.53
N ASP A 303 -3.59 -32.66 6.31
CA ASP A 303 -4.75 -31.95 5.82
C ASP A 303 -4.94 -30.61 6.57
N LYS A 304 -6.04 -29.92 6.31
CA LYS A 304 -6.43 -28.65 6.94
C LYS A 304 -6.37 -28.61 8.48
N SER A 305 -6.31 -29.75 9.17
CA SER A 305 -6.15 -29.80 10.63
C SER A 305 -4.79 -29.24 11.12
N VAL A 306 -3.79 -29.09 10.24
CA VAL A 306 -2.51 -28.44 10.57
C VAL A 306 -2.69 -26.95 10.84
N ASP A 307 -3.61 -26.29 10.15
CA ASP A 307 -3.94 -24.89 10.38
C ASP A 307 -4.61 -24.74 11.76
N MET A 308 -5.44 -25.71 12.15
CA MET A 308 -6.13 -25.71 13.45
C MET A 308 -5.17 -25.89 14.62
N TRP A 309 -4.16 -26.76 14.47
CA TRP A 309 -3.07 -26.86 15.45
C TRP A 309 -2.34 -25.52 15.59
N SER A 310 -2.07 -24.86 14.45
CA SER A 310 -1.38 -23.58 14.41
C SER A 310 -2.19 -22.47 15.09
N VAL A 311 -3.53 -22.47 14.97
CA VAL A 311 -4.40 -21.57 15.75
C VAL A 311 -4.26 -21.81 17.26
N GLY A 312 -4.17 -23.07 17.71
CA GLY A 312 -3.90 -23.36 19.11
C GLY A 312 -2.52 -22.84 19.57
N TYR A 313 -1.51 -22.91 18.69
CA TYR A 313 -0.20 -22.31 18.93
C TYR A 313 -0.26 -20.78 19.05
N LEU A 314 -1.08 -20.10 18.24
CA LEU A 314 -1.32 -18.66 18.36
C LEU A 314 -1.85 -18.29 19.77
N ILE A 315 -2.77 -19.10 20.33
CA ILE A 315 -3.33 -18.86 21.66
C ILE A 315 -2.25 -19.04 22.74
N THR A 316 -1.50 -20.15 22.70
CA THR A 316 -0.50 -20.47 23.74
C THR A 316 0.73 -19.55 23.72
N SER A 317 1.05 -18.97 22.56
CA SER A 317 2.18 -18.04 22.42
C SER A 317 1.92 -16.68 23.07
N ILE A 318 0.67 -16.35 23.40
CA ILE A 318 0.31 -15.17 24.18
C ILE A 318 0.12 -15.55 25.64
N ARG A 319 0.76 -14.81 26.54
CA ARG A 319 0.60 -14.99 28.00
C ARG A 319 -0.75 -14.42 28.47
N SER A 320 -1.86 -15.03 28.06
CA SER A 320 -3.23 -14.55 28.33
C SER A 320 -3.69 -14.79 29.78
N ARG A 321 -3.05 -15.71 30.52
CA ARG A 321 -3.46 -16.19 31.87
C ARG A 321 -4.94 -16.65 31.94
N ASP A 322 -5.57 -16.91 30.80
CA ASP A 322 -6.96 -17.36 30.74
C ASP A 322 -7.01 -18.89 30.66
N SER A 323 -7.51 -19.51 31.73
CA SER A 323 -7.50 -20.96 31.86
C SER A 323 -8.42 -21.69 30.87
N GLU A 324 -9.48 -21.04 30.38
CA GLU A 324 -10.40 -21.67 29.43
C GLU A 324 -9.84 -21.61 28.01
N LEU A 325 -9.25 -20.47 27.61
CA LEU A 325 -8.50 -20.37 26.36
C LEU A 325 -7.32 -21.33 26.34
N ASP A 326 -6.58 -21.47 27.45
CA ASP A 326 -5.47 -22.41 27.55
C ASP A 326 -5.93 -23.88 27.39
N LYS A 327 -7.08 -24.24 27.94
CA LYS A 327 -7.67 -25.57 27.76
C LYS A 327 -8.09 -25.78 26.30
N TYR A 328 -8.72 -24.79 25.69
CA TYR A 328 -9.18 -24.89 24.31
C TYR A 328 -8.03 -24.97 23.32
N ALA A 329 -6.95 -24.22 23.57
CA ALA A 329 -5.72 -24.31 22.78
C ALA A 329 -5.15 -25.73 22.77
N ARG A 330 -5.20 -26.47 23.89
CA ARG A 330 -4.79 -27.88 23.94
C ARG A 330 -5.68 -28.81 23.11
N ILE A 331 -6.97 -28.49 22.99
CA ILE A 331 -7.90 -29.23 22.13
C ILE A 331 -7.55 -28.99 20.65
N LEU A 332 -7.28 -27.74 20.28
CA LEU A 332 -6.83 -27.38 18.93
C LEU A 332 -5.47 -28.03 18.58
N MET A 333 -4.57 -28.16 19.56
CA MET A 333 -3.24 -28.76 19.40
C MET A 333 -3.20 -30.27 19.67
N HIS A 334 -4.35 -30.96 19.64
CA HIS A 334 -4.42 -32.39 19.96
C HIS A 334 -3.50 -33.23 19.04
N ASP A 335 -2.81 -34.23 19.62
CA ASP A 335 -1.82 -35.07 18.91
C ASP A 335 -2.43 -35.81 17.71
N ASN A 336 -3.64 -36.36 17.88
CA ASN A 336 -4.41 -36.93 16.77
C ASN A 336 -5.08 -35.79 15.96
N PRO A 337 -4.73 -35.60 14.67
CA PRO A 337 -5.30 -34.53 13.86
C PRO A 337 -6.82 -34.61 13.68
N GLN A 338 -7.38 -35.82 13.66
CA GLN A 338 -8.84 -36.05 13.57
C GLN A 338 -9.59 -35.68 14.86
N GLY A 339 -8.88 -35.48 15.97
CA GLY A 339 -9.46 -35.00 17.23
C GLY A 339 -9.53 -33.47 17.33
N ARG A 340 -8.99 -32.74 16.35
CA ARG A 340 -8.98 -31.27 16.36
C ARG A 340 -10.30 -30.73 15.80
N PRO A 341 -10.89 -29.69 16.41
CA PRO A 341 -12.05 -29.00 15.86
C PRO A 341 -11.77 -28.40 14.48
N THR A 342 -12.80 -28.27 13.67
CA THR A 342 -12.80 -27.47 12.44
C THR A 342 -12.78 -25.96 12.75
N ALA A 343 -12.44 -25.14 11.75
CA ALA A 343 -12.48 -23.69 11.88
C ALA A 343 -13.90 -23.16 12.22
N GLU A 344 -14.95 -23.83 11.73
CA GLU A 344 -16.33 -23.48 12.06
C GLU A 344 -16.68 -23.80 13.51
N GLU A 345 -16.32 -24.99 14.00
CA GLU A 345 -16.53 -25.36 15.42
C GLU A 345 -15.75 -24.44 16.36
N ALA A 346 -14.53 -24.03 15.97
CA ALA A 346 -13.73 -23.08 16.74
C ALA A 346 -14.35 -21.68 16.80
N LEU A 347 -14.94 -21.18 15.71
CA LEU A 347 -15.70 -19.92 15.73
C LEU A 347 -16.93 -20.00 16.63
N GLN A 348 -17.66 -21.13 16.59
CA GLN A 348 -18.83 -21.33 17.44
C GLN A 348 -18.44 -21.37 18.93
N TRP A 349 -17.32 -22.03 19.24
CA TRP A 349 -16.79 -22.05 20.60
C TRP A 349 -16.38 -20.65 21.08
N LEU A 350 -15.62 -19.90 20.28
CA LEU A 350 -15.22 -18.52 20.62
C LEU A 350 -16.43 -17.62 20.85
N SER A 351 -17.45 -17.72 19.99
CA SER A 351 -18.68 -16.94 20.13
C SER A 351 -19.39 -17.21 21.46
N SER A 352 -19.41 -18.48 21.88
CA SER A 352 -19.99 -18.91 23.15
C SER A 352 -19.15 -18.48 24.36
N TYR A 353 -17.83 -18.43 24.20
CA TYR A 353 -16.89 -17.98 25.22
C TYR A 353 -16.93 -16.46 25.46
N THR A 354 -17.28 -15.67 24.44
CA THR A 354 -17.43 -14.21 24.54
C THR A 354 -18.80 -13.70 24.95
N SER A 355 -19.82 -14.58 24.91
CA SER A 355 -21.20 -14.25 25.29
C SER A 355 -21.35 -14.24 26.81
#